data_AF-A0A3A4WD37-F1
#
_entry.id   AF-A0A3A4WD37-F1
#
_cell.length_a   1.000
_cell.length_b   1.000
_cell.length_c   1.000
_cell.angle_alpha   90.00
_cell.angle_beta   90.00
_cell.angle_gamma   90.00
#
_symmetry.space_group_name_H-M   'P 1'
#
loop_
_entity.id
_entity.type
_entity.pdbx_description
1 polymer ?
#
loop_
_entity_poly.entity_id
_entity_poly.type
_entity_poly.pdbx_seq_one_letter_code
_entity_poly.pdbx_strand_id
1 'polypeptide(L)'
;MESMRTFALGEEILTSIRLIQKGLAEIQGIDGTNDFYYPALLLLSSGLERLMKCILCFRSRAVDGSFPSTSNIKAYGHDLERLLNEVVSKCFDEGYRERPAADADAVYLVSDQRLRRILAALSRFARSARYYNLDIVGGRKAHD
;
A
#
# COMPACT_ATOMS: atom_id res chain seq x y z
N MET A 1 -3.98 -18.56 20.26
CA MET A 1 -4.61 -18.00 19.03
C MET A 1 -4.03 -16.63 18.67
N GLU A 2 -3.86 -15.75 19.65
CA GLU A 2 -3.31 -14.40 19.43
C GLU A 2 -1.85 -14.39 18.98
N SER A 3 -0.98 -15.22 19.56
CA SER A 3 0.42 -15.37 19.13
C SER A 3 0.55 -15.77 17.66
N MET A 4 -0.37 -16.61 17.18
CA MET A 4 -0.42 -17.03 15.77
C MET A 4 -0.82 -15.88 14.84
N ARG A 5 -1.75 -15.01 15.27
CA ARG A 5 -2.13 -13.80 14.51
C ARG A 5 -0.96 -12.80 14.46
N THR A 6 -0.22 -12.64 15.55
CA THR A 6 0.98 -11.80 15.58
C THR A 6 2.05 -12.32 14.63
N PHE A 7 2.32 -13.64 14.66
CA PHE A 7 3.27 -14.27 13.74
C PHE A 7 2.85 -14.08 12.28
N ALA A 8 1.59 -14.35 11.95
CA ALA A 8 1.05 -14.16 10.60
C ALA A 8 1.17 -12.70 10.13
N LEU A 9 0.93 -11.73 11.02
CA LEU A 9 1.12 -10.31 10.71
C LEU A 9 2.60 -9.97 10.46
N GLY A 10 3.52 -10.58 11.21
CA GLY A 10 4.96 -10.48 10.96
C GLY A 10 5.37 -11.00 9.58
N GLU A 11 4.86 -12.16 9.18
CA GLU A 11 5.08 -12.72 7.84
C GLU A 11 4.52 -11.82 6.72
N GLU A 12 3.38 -11.17 6.96
CA GLU A 12 2.80 -10.19 6.03
C GLU A 12 3.68 -8.93 5.90
N ILE A 13 4.27 -8.44 6.99
CA ILE A 13 5.26 -7.34 6.92
C ILE A 13 6.46 -7.78 6.08
N LEU A 14 7.05 -8.95 6.37
CA LEU A 14 8.22 -9.44 5.64
C LEU A 14 7.92 -9.60 4.14
N THR A 15 6.74 -10.11 3.82
CA THR A 15 6.25 -10.22 2.44
C THR A 15 6.11 -8.83 1.81
N SER A 16 5.51 -7.86 2.51
CA SER A 16 5.36 -6.49 2.01
C SER A 16 6.70 -5.83 1.67
N ILE A 17 7.71 -5.99 2.54
CA ILE A 17 9.06 -5.46 2.34
C ILE A 17 9.71 -6.11 1.13
N ARG A 18 9.65 -7.45 1.04
CA ARG A 18 10.21 -8.20 -0.11
C ARG A 18 9.57 -7.77 -1.44
N LEU A 19 8.26 -7.54 -1.45
CA LEU A 19 7.54 -7.04 -2.63
C LEU A 19 8.00 -5.64 -3.02
N ILE A 20 8.12 -4.72 -2.06
CA ILE A 20 8.60 -3.35 -2.32
C ILE A 20 10.03 -3.40 -2.86
N GLN A 21 10.93 -4.14 -2.20
CA GLN A 21 12.33 -4.27 -2.63
C GLN A 21 12.44 -4.84 -4.05
N LYS A 22 11.71 -5.91 -4.36
CA LYS A 22 11.69 -6.49 -5.70
C LYS A 22 11.10 -5.52 -6.72
N GLY A 23 9.99 -4.85 -6.40
CA GLY A 23 9.40 -3.86 -7.29
C GLY A 23 10.34 -2.69 -7.61
N LEU A 24 11.12 -2.22 -6.62
CA LEU A 24 12.16 -1.21 -6.83
C LEU A 24 13.33 -1.75 -7.67
N ALA A 25 13.69 -3.03 -7.53
CA ALA A 25 14.69 -3.67 -8.36
C ALA A 25 14.22 -3.81 -9.82
N GLU A 26 12.96 -4.17 -10.05
CA GLU A 26 12.38 -4.22 -11.40
C GLU A 26 12.46 -2.84 -12.09
N ILE A 27 12.20 -1.74 -11.37
CA ILE A 27 12.35 -0.38 -11.91
C ILE A 27 13.77 -0.12 -12.44
N GLN A 28 14.79 -0.64 -11.77
CA GLN A 28 16.19 -0.42 -12.18
C GLN A 28 16.54 -1.13 -13.48
N GLY A 29 15.79 -2.18 -13.85
CA GLY A 29 15.96 -2.88 -15.12
C GLY A 29 15.23 -2.24 -16.29
N ILE A 30 14.46 -1.16 -16.06
CA ILE A 30 13.71 -0.47 -17.10
C ILE A 30 14.63 0.51 -17.83
N ASP A 31 14.62 0.43 -19.16
CA ASP A 31 15.39 1.31 -20.03
C ASP A 31 14.67 1.54 -21.37
N GLY A 32 15.38 2.12 -22.35
CA GLY A 32 14.79 2.38 -23.67
C GLY A 32 14.44 1.11 -24.47
N THR A 33 14.89 -0.06 -24.04
CA THR A 33 14.62 -1.37 -24.66
C THR A 33 13.68 -2.23 -23.83
N ASN A 34 13.72 -2.11 -22.50
CA ASN A 34 12.86 -2.82 -21.58
C ASN A 34 11.87 -1.83 -20.95
N ASP A 35 10.69 -1.70 -21.57
CA ASP A 35 9.58 -0.89 -21.10
C ASP A 35 8.50 -1.73 -20.38
N PHE A 36 8.85 -2.93 -19.91
CA PHE A 36 7.90 -3.82 -19.25
C PHE A 36 7.65 -3.42 -17.78
N TYR A 37 6.94 -2.29 -17.57
CA TYR A 37 6.62 -1.74 -16.24
C TYR A 37 5.71 -2.64 -15.38
N TYR A 38 5.04 -3.63 -15.99
CA TYR A 38 3.99 -4.40 -15.33
C TYR A 38 4.45 -5.08 -14.01
N PRO A 39 5.58 -5.81 -13.95
CA PRO A 39 6.03 -6.45 -12.71
C PRO A 39 6.36 -5.43 -11.63
N ALA A 40 7.04 -4.33 -11.98
CA ALA A 40 7.36 -3.25 -11.05
C ALA A 40 6.09 -2.66 -10.41
N LEU A 41 5.10 -2.29 -11.22
CA LEU A 41 3.84 -1.71 -10.74
C LEU A 41 3.03 -2.70 -9.90
N LEU A 42 3.00 -3.98 -10.29
CA LEU A 42 2.31 -5.03 -9.53
C LEU A 42 2.93 -5.26 -8.15
N LEU A 43 4.26 -5.35 -8.08
CA LEU A 43 4.99 -5.60 -6.86
C LEU A 43 4.89 -4.41 -5.89
N LEU A 44 5.08 -3.18 -6.39
CA LEU A 44 5.01 -1.97 -5.58
C LEU A 44 3.59 -1.72 -5.05
N SER A 45 2.57 -1.83 -5.90
CA SER A 45 1.19 -1.64 -5.45
C SER A 45 0.79 -2.66 -4.39
N SER A 46 1.12 -3.94 -4.60
CA SER A 46 0.81 -5.01 -3.65
C SER A 46 1.60 -4.87 -2.34
N GLY A 47 2.88 -4.50 -2.42
CA GLY A 47 3.74 -4.34 -1.25
C GLY A 47 3.31 -3.17 -0.36
N LEU A 48 3.05 -2.00 -0.96
CA LEU A 48 2.58 -0.82 -0.22
C LEU A 48 1.20 -1.04 0.40
N GLU A 49 0.27 -1.68 -0.31
CA GLU A 49 -1.06 -2.01 0.22
C GLU A 49 -0.94 -2.87 1.48
N ARG A 50 -0.15 -3.96 1.41
CA ARG A 50 0.07 -4.88 2.52
C ARG A 50 0.72 -4.17 3.71
N LEU A 51 1.74 -3.35 3.47
CA LEU A 51 2.43 -2.61 4.52
C LEU A 51 1.46 -1.71 5.29
N MET A 52 0.66 -0.91 4.59
CA MET A 52 -0.30 0.01 5.21
C MET A 52 -1.39 -0.73 5.98
N LYS A 53 -1.90 -1.85 5.44
CA LYS A 53 -2.84 -2.71 6.17
C LYS A 53 -2.22 -3.29 7.44
N CYS A 54 -0.94 -3.70 7.39
CA CYS A 54 -0.24 -4.20 8.56
C CYS A 54 -0.13 -3.12 9.65
N ILE A 55 0.23 -1.90 9.27
CA ILE A 55 0.30 -0.75 10.19
C ILE A 55 -1.06 -0.52 10.87
N LEU A 56 -2.16 -0.53 10.11
CA LEU A 56 -3.52 -0.39 10.65
C LEU A 56 -3.91 -1.53 11.59
N CYS A 57 -3.50 -2.78 11.29
CA CYS A 57 -3.70 -3.92 12.18
C CYS A 57 -2.95 -3.76 13.52
N PHE A 58 -1.69 -3.29 13.49
CA PHE A 58 -0.96 -2.99 14.73
C PHE A 58 -1.61 -1.87 15.51
N ARG A 59 -2.08 -0.83 14.82
CA ARG A 59 -2.76 0.29 15.48
C ARG A 59 -4.04 -0.16 16.18
N SER A 60 -4.89 -0.93 15.51
CA SER A 60 -6.12 -1.48 16.14
C SER A 60 -5.77 -2.37 17.33
N ARG A 61 -4.73 -3.20 17.24
CA ARG A 61 -4.26 -3.97 18.41
C ARG A 61 -3.80 -3.08 19.56
N ALA A 62 -3.07 -2.01 19.27
CA ALA A 62 -2.53 -1.11 20.29
C ALA A 62 -3.63 -0.31 21.01
N VAL A 63 -4.71 0.06 20.29
CA VAL A 63 -5.82 0.87 20.84
C VAL A 63 -6.93 0.01 21.42
N ASP A 64 -7.37 -1.02 20.70
CA ASP A 64 -8.55 -1.83 21.03
C ASP A 64 -8.20 -3.09 21.81
N GLY A 65 -6.91 -3.36 22.04
CA GLY A 65 -6.40 -4.59 22.66
C GLY A 65 -6.57 -5.84 21.79
N SER A 66 -7.05 -5.71 20.55
CA SER A 66 -7.31 -6.84 19.67
C SER A 66 -7.05 -6.51 18.20
N PHE A 67 -6.65 -7.51 17.41
CA PHE A 67 -6.48 -7.33 15.97
C PHE A 67 -7.84 -7.28 15.24
N PRO A 68 -7.94 -6.52 14.14
CA PRO A 68 -9.19 -6.35 13.40
C PRO A 68 -9.71 -7.68 12.84
N SER A 69 -11.03 -7.79 12.71
CA SER A 69 -11.67 -8.92 12.05
C SER A 69 -11.34 -8.94 10.55
N THR A 70 -11.56 -10.10 9.90
CA THR A 70 -11.40 -10.22 8.44
C THR A 70 -12.26 -9.23 7.67
N SER A 71 -13.47 -8.93 8.15
CA SER A 71 -14.35 -7.92 7.54
C SER A 71 -13.75 -6.52 7.63
N ASN A 72 -13.18 -6.16 8.79
CA ASN A 72 -12.53 -4.86 8.99
C ASN A 72 -11.28 -4.70 8.11
N ILE A 73 -10.46 -5.76 8.00
CA ILE A 73 -9.28 -5.76 7.11
C ILE A 73 -9.69 -5.57 5.64
N LYS A 74 -10.76 -6.25 5.21
CA LYS A 74 -11.31 -6.08 3.84
C LYS A 74 -11.86 -4.67 3.63
N ALA A 75 -12.49 -4.08 4.65
CA ALA A 75 -13.06 -2.73 4.59
C ALA A 75 -12.01 -1.63 4.39
N TYR A 76 -10.74 -1.88 4.73
CA TYR A 76 -9.64 -0.96 4.39
C TYR A 76 -9.49 -0.74 2.88
N GLY A 77 -9.94 -1.69 2.05
CA GLY A 77 -9.90 -1.58 0.59
C GLY A 77 -8.50 -1.76 0.01
N HIS A 78 -8.31 -1.31 -1.24
CA HIS A 78 -7.06 -1.46 -2.01
C HIS A 78 -6.51 -0.13 -2.52
N ASP A 79 -7.17 0.97 -2.17
CA ASP A 79 -6.81 2.31 -2.63
C ASP A 79 -5.66 2.84 -1.75
N LEU A 80 -4.47 3.01 -2.34
CA LEU A 80 -3.26 3.34 -1.58
C LEU A 80 -3.32 4.75 -1.00
N GLU A 81 -3.97 5.68 -1.71
CA GLU A 81 -4.16 7.05 -1.25
C GLU A 81 -5.05 7.10 -0.01
N ARG A 82 -6.16 6.35 -0.04
CA ARG A 82 -7.04 6.20 1.12
C ARG A 82 -6.33 5.50 2.27
N LEU A 83 -5.62 4.42 2.00
CA LEU A 83 -4.86 3.68 3.03
C LEU A 83 -3.81 4.55 3.70
N LEU A 84 -3.09 5.38 2.94
CA LEU A 84 -2.09 6.28 3.51
C LEU A 84 -2.74 7.34 4.40
N ASN A 85 -3.86 7.92 3.97
CA ASN A 85 -4.61 8.88 4.78
C ASN A 85 -5.09 8.25 6.10
N GLU A 86 -5.58 7.01 6.06
CA GLU A 86 -5.97 6.26 7.26
C GLU A 86 -4.79 6.03 8.19
N VAL A 87 -3.64 5.60 7.66
CA VAL A 87 -2.40 5.43 8.44
C VAL A 87 -1.99 6.75 9.10
N VAL A 88 -1.94 7.85 8.35
CA VAL A 88 -1.56 9.15 8.92
C VAL A 88 -2.54 9.58 10.00
N SER A 89 -3.85 9.50 9.74
CA SER A 89 -4.88 9.92 10.70
C SER A 89 -4.90 9.09 12.00
N LYS A 90 -4.60 7.79 11.93
CA LYS A 90 -4.75 6.86 13.05
C LYS A 90 -3.45 6.63 13.80
N CYS A 91 -2.30 6.72 13.13
CA CYS A 91 -1.01 6.32 13.69
C CYS A 91 -0.10 7.50 14.06
N PHE A 92 -0.30 8.67 13.45
CA PHE A 92 0.37 9.90 13.89
C PHE A 92 -0.54 10.57 14.91
N ASP A 93 -0.65 9.97 16.09
CA ASP A 93 -1.31 10.59 17.24
C ASP A 93 -0.37 11.55 17.99
N GLU A 94 -0.87 12.22 19.02
CA GLU A 94 -0.07 13.17 19.81
C GLU A 94 1.21 12.54 20.36
N GLY A 95 1.13 11.31 20.88
CA GLY A 95 2.31 10.61 21.40
C GLY A 95 3.34 10.25 20.34
N TYR A 96 2.92 9.86 19.12
CA TYR A 96 3.86 9.64 18.03
C TYR A 96 4.50 10.94 17.53
N ARG A 97 3.75 12.04 17.56
CA ARG A 97 4.21 13.38 17.11
C ARG A 97 5.29 14.00 17.98
N GLU A 98 5.48 13.53 19.20
CA GLU A 98 6.61 13.93 20.06
C GLU A 98 7.98 13.60 19.45
N ARG A 99 8.03 12.73 18.43
CA ARG A 99 9.27 12.34 17.75
C ARG A 99 9.76 13.47 16.83
N PRO A 100 11.07 13.78 16.80
CA PRO A 100 11.64 14.93 16.09
C PRO A 100 11.39 15.07 14.58
N ALA A 101 10.76 14.10 13.91
CA ALA A 101 10.42 14.14 12.48
C ALA A 101 8.95 13.83 12.18
N ALA A 102 8.15 13.43 13.18
CA ALA A 102 6.83 12.87 12.94
C ALA A 102 5.85 13.88 12.31
N ASP A 103 5.93 15.16 12.67
CA ASP A 103 5.11 16.20 12.05
C ASP A 103 5.50 16.46 10.60
N ALA A 104 6.80 16.57 10.32
CA ALA A 104 7.29 16.77 8.96
C ALA A 104 6.93 15.57 8.07
N ASP A 105 7.07 14.35 8.59
CA ASP A 105 6.70 13.12 7.91
C ASP A 105 5.19 13.06 7.64
N ALA A 106 4.35 13.36 8.64
CA ALA A 106 2.90 13.38 8.49
C ALA A 106 2.47 14.34 7.39
N VAL A 107 3.03 15.55 7.38
CA VAL A 107 2.78 16.57 6.35
C VAL A 107 3.21 16.04 4.99
N TYR A 108 4.45 15.58 4.85
CA TYR A 108 4.97 15.05 3.59
C TYR A 108 4.08 13.94 3.00
N LEU A 109 3.67 12.97 3.83
CA LEU A 109 2.87 11.82 3.39
C LEU A 109 1.50 12.21 2.81
N VAL A 110 0.92 13.33 3.25
CA VAL A 110 -0.41 13.79 2.78
C VAL A 110 -0.36 14.94 1.78
N SER A 111 0.66 15.80 1.85
CA SER A 111 0.72 17.03 1.03
C SER A 111 1.67 16.95 -0.16
N ASP A 112 2.64 16.03 -0.18
CA ASP A 112 3.60 15.96 -1.28
C ASP A 112 2.95 15.45 -2.58
N GLN A 113 2.80 16.36 -3.55
CA GLN A 113 2.08 16.04 -4.79
C GLN A 113 2.74 14.94 -5.61
N ARG A 114 4.07 14.79 -5.54
CA ARG A 114 4.79 13.76 -6.30
C ARG A 114 4.48 12.38 -5.75
N LEU A 115 4.57 12.22 -4.43
CA LEU A 115 4.18 10.99 -3.74
C LEU A 115 2.71 10.66 -4.02
N ARG A 116 1.80 11.63 -3.90
CA ARG A 116 0.37 11.43 -4.17
C ARG A 116 0.11 10.92 -5.59
N ARG A 117 0.77 11.49 -6.59
CA ARG A 117 0.68 11.04 -7.99
C ARG A 117 1.20 9.61 -8.19
N ILE A 118 2.29 9.25 -7.52
CA ILE A 118 2.84 7.88 -7.57
C ILE A 118 1.83 6.87 -6.98
N LEU A 119 1.27 7.17 -5.80
CA LEU A 119 0.27 6.31 -5.16
C LEU A 119 -1.02 6.20 -5.97
N ALA A 120 -1.47 7.29 -6.60
CA ALA A 120 -2.61 7.30 -7.50
C ALA A 120 -2.37 6.38 -8.72
N ALA A 121 -1.19 6.46 -9.33
CA ALA A 121 -0.83 5.61 -10.47
C ALA A 121 -0.80 4.13 -10.09
N LEU A 122 -0.17 3.78 -8.97
CA LEU A 122 -0.13 2.41 -8.44
C LEU A 122 -1.53 1.89 -8.07
N SER A 123 -2.37 2.73 -7.47
CA SER A 123 -3.76 2.37 -7.13
C SER A 123 -4.61 2.12 -8.37
N ARG A 124 -4.50 2.97 -9.40
CA ARG A 124 -5.18 2.77 -10.68
C ARG A 124 -4.72 1.51 -11.39
N PHE A 125 -3.42 1.23 -11.37
CA PHE A 125 -2.86 0.00 -11.93
C PHE A 125 -3.49 -1.24 -11.28
N ALA A 126 -3.48 -1.28 -9.94
CA ALA A 126 -4.03 -2.40 -9.18
C ALA A 126 -5.55 -2.59 -9.41
N ARG A 127 -6.34 -1.52 -9.54
CA ARG A 127 -7.80 -1.66 -9.73
C ARG A 127 -8.20 -2.12 -11.13
N SER A 128 -7.54 -1.60 -12.15
CA SER A 128 -8.10 -1.64 -13.52
C SER A 128 -7.10 -1.94 -14.63
N ALA A 129 -5.80 -1.71 -14.42
CA ALA A 129 -4.83 -1.94 -15.49
C ALA A 129 -4.31 -3.39 -15.52
N ARG A 130 -4.37 -4.12 -14.39
CA ARG A 130 -3.89 -5.51 -14.27
C ARG A 130 -4.39 -6.44 -15.38
N TYR A 131 -5.63 -6.24 -15.81
CA TYR A 131 -6.26 -7.05 -16.85
C TYR A 131 -6.85 -6.19 -17.97
N TYR A 132 -6.27 -5.01 -18.23
CA TYR A 132 -6.80 -4.07 -19.22
C TYR A 132 -7.13 -4.74 -20.56
N ASN A 133 -6.19 -5.52 -21.11
CA ASN A 133 -6.41 -6.21 -22.38
C ASN A 133 -7.55 -7.24 -22.30
N LEU A 134 -7.70 -7.94 -21.17
CA LEU A 134 -8.82 -8.86 -20.97
C LEU A 134 -10.15 -8.12 -20.82
N ASP A 135 -10.16 -6.94 -20.19
CA ASP A 135 -11.34 -6.09 -20.11
C ASP A 135 -11.80 -5.64 -21.51
N ILE A 136 -10.86 -5.32 -22.40
CA ILE A 136 -11.16 -5.01 -23.81
C ILE A 136 -11.72 -6.24 -24.53
N VAL A 137 -11.09 -7.42 -24.37
CA VAL A 137 -11.62 -8.69 -24.91
C VAL A 137 -13.03 -8.98 -24.38
N GLY A 138 -13.31 -8.62 -23.12
CA GLY A 138 -14.63 -8.70 -22.50
C GLY A 138 -15.65 -7.64 -22.93
N GLY A 139 -15.30 -6.76 -23.89
CA GLY A 139 -16.21 -5.77 -24.47
C GLY A 139 -16.20 -4.40 -23.79
N ARG A 140 -15.27 -4.11 -22.86
CA ARG A 140 -15.08 -2.74 -22.37
C ARG A 140 -14.55 -1.88 -23.52
N LYS A 141 -15.13 -0.69 -23.71
CA LYS A 141 -14.61 0.28 -24.70
C LYS A 141 -13.23 0.77 -24.25
N ALA A 142 -12.27 0.78 -25.17
CA ALA A 142 -11.02 1.50 -24.95
C ALA A 142 -11.36 2.98 -24.75
N HIS A 143 -10.99 3.55 -23.61
CA HIS A 143 -10.98 4.99 -23.42
C HIS A 143 -9.56 5.48 -23.73
N ASP A 144 -9.47 6.45 -24.63
CA ASP A 144 -8.26 7.21 -24.96
C ASP A 144 -7.76 8.01 -23.75
#